data_AF-A0A6B3HS10-F1
#
_entry.id   AF-A0A6B3HS10-F1
#
_cell.length_a   1.000
_cell.length_b   1.000
_cell.length_c   1.000
_cell.angle_alpha   90.00
_cell.angle_beta   90.00
_cell.angle_gamma   90.00
#
_symmetry.space_group_name_H-M   'P 1'
#
loop_
_entity.id
_entity.type
_entity.pdbx_description
1 polymer ?
#
loop_
_entity_poly.entity_id
_entity_poly.type
_entity_poly.pdbx_seq_one_letter_code
_entity_poly.pdbx_strand_id
1 'polypeptide(L)'
;MTVAFFSGKGRRIGVALGAVSAGLLVLSACDKPTPLATVTVGTTSVNSEAACYNDGEAIKESLIQGCLNKKPEKTLEVAMDDKVRFGVDPEIAENGWTLFINGQQAEQEPFKKTYRTIPG
;
A
#
# COMPACT_ATOMS: atom_id res chain seq x y z
N MET A 1 8.99 -13.28 -59.47
CA MET A 1 7.62 -13.01 -59.95
C MET A 1 6.80 -14.26 -59.65
N THR A 2 6.03 -14.29 -58.57
CA THR A 2 5.28 -15.49 -58.16
C THR A 2 3.82 -15.10 -58.06
N VAL A 3 2.98 -15.85 -58.78
CA VAL A 3 1.60 -15.53 -59.12
C VAL A 3 0.64 -15.70 -57.94
N ALA A 4 -0.29 -14.76 -57.82
CA ALA A 4 -1.44 -14.85 -56.92
C ALA A 4 -2.54 -15.71 -57.54
N PHE A 5 -2.99 -16.72 -56.80
CA PHE A 5 -4.27 -17.38 -57.02
C PHE A 5 -5.14 -17.09 -55.80
N PHE A 6 -6.24 -16.36 -55.99
CA PHE A 6 -7.38 -16.47 -55.08
C PHE A 6 -8.66 -16.61 -55.89
N SER A 7 -9.19 -17.83 -55.85
CA SER A 7 -10.44 -18.24 -56.46
C SER A 7 -11.63 -17.59 -55.75
N GLY A 8 -12.71 -17.43 -56.50
CA GLY A 8 -13.85 -16.64 -56.10
C GLY A 8 -14.72 -17.21 -54.97
N LYS A 9 -15.45 -16.25 -54.40
CA LYS A 9 -16.91 -16.29 -54.14
C LYS A 9 -17.39 -16.96 -52.85
N GLY A 10 -17.61 -16.13 -51.84
CA GLY A 10 -18.44 -16.43 -50.68
C GLY A 10 -18.82 -15.16 -49.91
N ARG A 11 -19.86 -14.46 -50.36
CA ARG A 11 -20.45 -13.30 -49.68
C ARG A 11 -21.32 -13.76 -48.52
N ARG A 12 -20.88 -13.63 -47.26
CA ARG A 12 -21.73 -13.44 -46.05
C ARG A 12 -20.89 -12.68 -45.01
N ILE A 13 -21.22 -11.41 -44.77
CA ILE A 13 -21.98 -10.94 -43.60
C ILE A 13 -21.16 -11.10 -42.31
N GLY A 14 -20.84 -9.97 -41.68
CA GLY A 14 -20.32 -9.91 -40.32
C GLY A 14 -19.14 -8.97 -40.17
N VAL A 15 -19.32 -7.68 -40.49
CA VAL A 15 -18.44 -6.65 -39.93
C VAL A 15 -18.76 -6.61 -38.43
N ALA A 16 -18.04 -7.41 -37.65
CA ALA A 16 -18.04 -7.30 -36.20
C ALA A 16 -17.14 -6.11 -35.84
N LEU A 17 -17.69 -4.90 -35.97
CA LEU A 17 -17.19 -3.72 -35.26
C LEU A 17 -17.48 -3.95 -33.77
N GLY A 18 -16.63 -4.76 -33.13
CA GLY A 18 -16.56 -4.83 -31.69
C GLY A 18 -15.90 -3.57 -31.18
N ALA A 19 -16.67 -2.50 -31.00
CA ALA A 19 -16.25 -1.37 -30.20
C ALA A 19 -15.99 -1.89 -28.79
N VAL A 20 -14.73 -2.18 -28.46
CA VAL A 20 -14.29 -2.43 -27.08
C VAL A 20 -14.50 -1.09 -26.37
N SER A 21 -15.69 -0.96 -25.81
CA SER A 21 -16.12 0.20 -25.07
C SER A 21 -15.23 0.27 -23.85
N ALA A 22 -14.47 1.35 -23.74
CA ALA A 22 -13.63 1.66 -22.59
C ALA A 22 -14.50 1.78 -21.33
N GLY A 23 -14.74 0.65 -20.68
CA GLY A 23 -15.39 0.57 -19.38
C GLY A 23 -14.37 0.69 -18.26
N LEU A 24 -13.50 1.71 -18.28
CA LEU A 24 -12.88 2.16 -17.04
C LEU A 24 -13.94 2.98 -16.30
N LEU A 25 -14.78 2.27 -15.56
CA LEU A 25 -15.59 2.91 -14.54
C LEU A 25 -14.62 3.60 -13.58
N VAL A 26 -14.66 4.92 -13.61
CA VAL A 26 -14.04 5.77 -12.61
C VAL A 26 -14.67 5.37 -11.27
N LEU A 27 -13.91 4.66 -10.44
CA LEU A 27 -14.22 4.52 -9.01
C LEU A 27 -14.04 5.90 -8.33
N SER A 28 -14.87 6.89 -8.67
CA SER A 28 -14.88 8.20 -7.99
C SER A 28 -15.67 8.18 -6.68
N ALA A 29 -15.94 6.97 -6.16
CA ALA A 29 -16.43 6.75 -4.80
C ALA A 29 -15.38 6.05 -3.92
N CYS A 30 -14.10 6.05 -4.32
CA CYS A 30 -13.04 5.62 -3.42
C CYS A 30 -12.80 6.73 -2.41
N ASP A 31 -13.32 6.56 -1.19
CA ASP A 31 -12.71 7.19 -0.02
C ASP A 31 -11.20 7.00 -0.10
N LYS A 32 -10.43 8.07 0.13
CA LYS A 32 -8.98 8.03 0.05
C LYS A 32 -8.49 6.92 0.99
N PRO A 33 -7.78 5.88 0.50
CA PRO A 33 -7.37 4.78 1.35
C PRO A 33 -6.52 5.32 2.49
N THR A 34 -6.72 4.76 3.69
CA THR A 34 -5.91 5.17 4.83
C THR A 34 -4.44 4.80 4.58
N PRO A 35 -3.49 5.53 5.19
CA PRO A 35 -2.07 5.26 5.00
C PRO A 35 -1.70 3.85 5.44
N LEU A 36 -0.85 3.17 4.67
CA LEU A 36 -0.40 1.80 4.98
C LEU A 36 0.98 1.81 5.64
N ALA A 37 1.14 0.96 6.65
CA ALA A 37 2.43 0.62 7.24
C ALA A 37 2.75 -0.85 6.97
N THR A 38 4.01 -1.13 6.65
CA THR A 38 4.50 -2.50 6.40
C THR A 38 5.58 -2.87 7.42
N VAL A 39 5.45 -4.06 8.02
CA VAL A 39 6.48 -4.63 8.90
C VAL A 39 7.01 -5.91 8.26
N THR A 40 8.32 -6.06 8.20
CA THR A 40 8.99 -7.21 7.60
C THR A 40 10.04 -7.79 8.54
N VAL A 41 10.03 -9.11 8.69
CA VAL A 41 10.99 -9.89 9.48
C VAL A 41 11.52 -10.99 8.57
N GLY A 42 12.81 -10.96 8.25
CA GLY A 42 13.40 -11.87 7.26
C GLY A 42 12.70 -11.74 5.89
N THR A 43 12.01 -12.80 5.48
CA THR A 43 11.21 -12.88 4.23
C THR A 43 9.71 -12.69 4.46
N THR A 44 9.27 -12.58 5.71
CA THR A 44 7.85 -12.48 6.07
C THR A 44 7.46 -11.03 6.25
N SER A 45 6.40 -10.58 5.56
CA SER A 45 5.91 -9.20 5.64
C SER A 45 4.41 -9.18 5.94
N VAL A 46 3.99 -8.23 6.77
CA VAL A 46 2.59 -7.86 6.96
C VAL A 46 2.42 -6.38 6.70
N ASN A 47 1.25 -6.00 6.16
CA ASN A 47 0.83 -4.61 6.05
C ASN A 47 -0.48 -4.43 6.82
N SER A 48 -0.71 -3.20 7.28
CA SER A 48 -1.93 -2.80 7.99
C SER A 48 -2.26 -1.37 7.64
N GLU A 49 -3.56 -1.11 7.56
CA GLU A 49 -4.13 0.23 7.51
C GLU A 49 -3.96 0.96 8.84
N ALA A 50 -4.08 2.29 8.80
CA ALA A 50 -3.92 3.13 9.97
C ALA A 50 -5.05 2.88 10.99
N ALA A 51 -4.69 2.38 12.17
CA ALA A 51 -5.66 2.16 13.26
C ALA A 51 -6.35 3.45 13.72
N CYS A 52 -5.70 4.59 13.53
CA CYS A 52 -6.25 5.92 13.70
C CYS A 52 -5.84 6.80 12.53
N TYR A 53 -6.83 7.44 11.91
CA TYR A 53 -6.63 8.36 10.81
C TYR A 53 -7.60 9.52 10.97
N ASN A 54 -7.15 10.74 10.64
CA ASN A 54 -7.95 11.96 10.72
C ASN A 54 -7.97 12.67 9.36
N ASP A 55 -8.20 11.91 8.28
CA ASP A 55 -8.32 12.43 6.91
C ASP A 55 -7.16 13.32 6.43
N GLY A 56 -5.95 13.03 6.95
CA GLY A 56 -4.73 13.79 6.67
C GLY A 56 -4.50 15.00 7.58
N GLU A 57 -5.45 15.34 8.44
CA GLU A 57 -5.27 16.34 9.49
C GLU A 57 -4.48 15.78 10.68
N ALA A 58 -3.95 16.68 11.51
CA ALA A 58 -3.22 16.30 12.71
C ALA A 58 -4.13 15.58 13.73
N ILE A 59 -3.65 14.44 14.25
CA ILE A 59 -4.28 13.76 15.38
C ILE A 59 -3.95 14.55 16.66
N LYS A 60 -4.97 14.91 17.44
CA LYS A 60 -4.78 15.59 18.73
C LYS A 60 -3.96 14.72 19.67
N GLU A 61 -3.03 15.34 20.41
CA GLU A 61 -2.14 14.64 21.35
C GLU A 61 -2.90 13.77 22.37
N SER A 62 -4.06 14.26 22.83
CA SER A 62 -4.95 13.52 23.75
C SER A 62 -5.49 12.20 23.20
N LEU A 63 -5.45 12.00 21.88
CA LEU A 63 -5.95 10.79 21.21
C LEU A 63 -4.85 9.77 20.92
N ILE A 64 -3.57 10.17 20.95
CA ILE A 64 -2.44 9.32 20.56
C ILE A 64 -2.39 8.03 21.39
N GLN A 65 -2.53 8.15 22.71
CA GLN A 65 -2.53 6.98 23.60
C GLN A 65 -3.70 6.02 23.31
N GLY A 66 -4.86 6.56 22.96
CA GLY A 66 -6.01 5.74 22.53
C GLY A 66 -5.71 4.97 21.24
N CYS A 67 -4.95 5.56 20.33
CA CYS A 67 -4.54 4.94 19.07
C CYS A 67 -3.51 3.84 19.25
N LEU A 68 -2.49 4.07 20.09
CA LEU A 68 -1.44 3.08 20.38
C LEU A 68 -1.97 1.85 21.13
N ASN A 69 -3.04 2.01 21.91
CA ASN A 69 -3.65 0.92 22.69
C ASN A 69 -4.70 0.10 21.90
N LYS A 70 -4.95 0.42 20.62
CA LYS A 70 -5.84 -0.41 19.79
C LYS A 70 -5.23 -1.79 19.59
N LYS A 71 -6.09 -2.82 19.57
CA LYS A 71 -5.65 -4.20 19.34
C LYS A 71 -5.03 -4.31 17.93
N PRO A 72 -3.85 -4.91 17.78
CA PRO A 72 -3.24 -5.09 16.48
C PRO A 72 -4.05 -6.07 15.62
N GLU A 73 -4.19 -5.75 14.33
CA GLU A 73 -4.86 -6.61 13.35
C GLU A 73 -3.96 -7.75 12.88
N LYS A 74 -2.65 -7.53 12.88
CA LYS A 74 -1.62 -8.45 12.41
C LYS A 74 -0.52 -8.57 13.46
N THR A 75 0.05 -9.76 13.56
CA THR A 75 1.16 -10.07 14.47
C THR A 75 2.24 -10.81 13.69
N LEU A 76 3.50 -10.58 14.05
CA LEU A 76 4.66 -11.29 13.54
C LEU A 76 5.50 -11.76 14.72
N GLU A 77 6.05 -12.96 14.59
CA GLU A 77 7.06 -13.47 15.53
C GLU A 77 8.44 -12.90 15.13
N VAL A 78 9.22 -12.53 16.14
CA VAL A 78 10.56 -11.93 15.98
C VAL A 78 11.51 -12.66 16.91
N ALA A 79 12.59 -13.22 16.38
CA ALA A 79 13.69 -13.76 17.16
C ALA A 79 14.72 -12.67 17.53
N MET A 80 15.54 -12.92 18.54
CA MET A 80 16.53 -11.94 19.02
C MET A 80 17.61 -11.60 17.98
N ASP A 81 17.89 -12.49 17.04
CA ASP A 81 18.86 -12.29 15.96
C ASP A 81 18.21 -11.74 14.67
N ASP A 82 16.90 -11.55 14.67
CA ASP A 82 16.19 -11.00 13.53
C ASP A 82 16.41 -9.49 13.37
N LYS A 83 16.17 -9.03 12.14
CA LYS A 83 16.08 -7.61 11.79
C LYS A 83 14.66 -7.31 11.40
N VAL A 84 14.03 -6.40 12.14
CA VAL A 84 12.67 -5.94 11.87
C VAL A 84 12.74 -4.67 11.04
N ARG A 85 12.18 -4.69 9.82
CA ARG A 85 12.05 -3.53 8.95
C ARG A 85 10.63 -2.98 9.02
N PHE A 86 10.53 -1.74 9.44
CA PHE A 86 9.32 -0.93 9.40
C PHE A 86 9.36 -0.04 8.17
N GLY A 87 8.29 -0.02 7.39
CA GLY A 87 8.19 0.75 6.15
C GLY A 87 6.88 1.51 6.06
N VAL A 88 6.93 2.67 5.41
CA VAL A 88 5.80 3.56 5.15
C VAL A 88 5.88 4.06 3.71
N ASP A 89 4.75 4.54 3.18
CA ASP A 89 4.71 5.14 1.85
C ASP A 89 5.60 6.41 1.75
N PRO A 90 6.16 6.71 0.57
CA PRO A 90 7.00 7.89 0.35
C PRO A 90 6.37 9.21 0.79
N GLU A 91 5.08 9.41 0.53
CA GLU A 91 4.35 10.62 0.92
C GLU A 91 4.35 10.81 2.45
N ILE A 92 4.29 9.72 3.22
CA ILE A 92 4.38 9.76 4.69
C ILE A 92 5.82 10.05 5.11
N ALA A 93 6.79 9.42 4.46
CA ALA A 93 8.21 9.61 4.74
C ALA A 93 8.67 11.06 4.56
N GLU A 94 8.14 11.77 3.56
CA GLU A 94 8.43 13.19 3.33
C GLU A 94 7.98 14.09 4.49
N ASN A 95 6.81 13.79 5.06
CA ASN A 95 6.27 14.49 6.23
C ASN A 95 6.97 14.09 7.53
N GLY A 96 7.52 12.87 7.57
CA GLY A 96 8.20 12.29 8.72
C GLY A 96 7.28 11.40 9.54
N TRP A 97 7.84 10.33 10.08
CA TRP A 97 7.10 9.34 10.87
C TRP A 97 7.92 8.87 12.07
N THR A 98 7.21 8.39 13.08
CA THR A 98 7.80 8.05 14.37
C THR A 98 7.43 6.63 14.75
N LEU A 99 8.40 5.87 15.24
CA LEU A 99 8.20 4.53 15.77
C LEU A 99 8.04 4.57 17.28
N PHE A 100 7.06 3.83 17.78
CA PHE A 100 6.88 3.57 19.19
C PHE A 100 7.15 2.09 19.47
N ILE A 101 8.08 1.81 20.37
CA ILE A 101 8.42 0.46 20.84
C ILE A 101 8.11 0.42 22.33
N ASN A 102 7.24 -0.52 22.74
CA ASN A 102 6.75 -0.60 24.13
C ASN A 102 6.18 0.73 24.64
N GLY A 103 5.49 1.48 23.77
CA GLY A 103 4.91 2.78 24.08
C GLY A 103 5.90 3.94 24.17
N GLN A 104 7.20 3.69 23.98
CA GLN A 104 8.23 4.71 23.99
C GLN A 104 8.69 5.04 22.57
N GLN A 105 8.97 6.31 22.33
CA GLN A 105 9.50 6.76 21.05
C GLN A 105 10.89 6.16 20.81
N ALA A 106 11.09 5.49 19.68
CA ALA A 106 12.35 4.83 19.35
C ALA A 106 13.46 5.83 18.97
N GLU A 107 13.09 7.00 18.44
CA GLU A 107 14.00 8.05 17.97
C GLU A 107 13.52 9.42 18.43
N GLN A 108 14.44 10.37 18.63
CA GLN A 108 14.09 11.72 19.14
C GLN A 108 13.35 12.57 18.10
N GLU A 109 13.71 12.41 16.82
CA GLU A 109 13.14 13.19 15.72
C GLU A 109 12.33 12.29 14.77
N PRO A 110 11.29 12.81 14.10
CA PRO A 110 10.57 12.07 13.07
C PRO A 110 11.52 11.63 11.94
N PHE A 111 11.46 10.35 11.61
CA PHE A 111 12.29 9.74 10.58
C PHE A 111 11.72 10.04 9.19
N LYS A 112 12.59 10.41 8.23
CA LYS A 112 12.18 10.87 6.90
C LYS A 112 12.48 9.91 5.74
N LYS A 113 12.98 8.71 6.00
CA LYS A 113 13.16 7.69 4.95
C LYS A 113 11.98 6.72 4.94
N THR A 114 11.75 6.06 3.82
CA THR A 114 10.63 5.13 3.64
C THR A 114 10.71 3.86 4.47
N TYR A 115 11.87 3.54 5.06
CA TYR A 115 12.00 2.39 5.93
C TYR A 115 13.09 2.55 6.99
N ARG A 116 12.88 1.89 8.13
CA ARG A 116 13.81 1.80 9.26
C ARG A 116 13.95 0.35 9.70
N THR A 117 15.19 -0.11 9.87
CA THR A 117 15.49 -1.49 10.31
C THR A 117 16.04 -1.50 11.73
N ILE A 118 15.38 -2.16 12.68
CA ILE A 118 15.78 -2.25 14.09
C ILE A 118 16.09 -3.71 14.43
N PRO A 119 17.15 -4.01 15.22
CA PRO A 119 17.38 -5.36 15.74
C PRO A 119 16.22 -5.81 16.65
N GLY A 120 15.91 -7.11 16.63
CA GLY A 120 14.89 -7.74 17.46
C GLY A 120 15.20 -7.72 18.96
#